data_AF-A0A7V8X2H7-F1
#
_entry.id   AF-A0A7V8X2H7-F1
#
_cell.length_a   1.000
_cell.length_b   1.000
_cell.length_c   1.000
_cell.angle_alpha   90.00
_cell.angle_beta   90.00
_cell.angle_gamma   90.00
#
_symmetry.space_group_name_H-M   'P 1'
#
loop_
_entity.id
_entity.type
_entity.pdbx_description
1 polymer ?
#
loop_
_entity_poly.entity_id
_entity_poly.type
_entity_poly.pdbx_seq_one_letter_code
_entity_poly.pdbx_strand_id
1 'polypeptide(L)'
;MSRSSELALEQAHVDRAYARLAELREKVDTWRKEVLLQGGGTFANRFERDRLSDAFASRAGDLEVGGEALCFGRLDLVDGNTFHLGRVSVADEDGDPLVVDWRAPAAAAFYRATPLEPLGVVRRRHLLCRGPEVVALDDDLLDLDADGAVEGLELVGEAALLEALGRRRTGRMSDIVATIQVDQDHAVRAPLAGVVVVEGGPGTGKTAVALHRAAYLLYAERVLLEEQGILVVGPSPAFCRYVSQVLPSLG
;
A
#
# COMPACT_ATOMS: atom_id res chain seq x y z
N MET A 1 -10.34 -0.79 26.77
CA MET A 1 -9.10 0.02 26.81
C MET A 1 -9.42 1.48 26.48
N SER A 2 -8.59 2.45 26.88
CA SER A 2 -8.85 3.88 26.58
C SER A 2 -8.41 4.21 25.15
N ARG A 3 -9.09 5.13 24.46
CA ARG A 3 -8.69 5.57 23.09
C ARG A 3 -7.23 6.05 23.04
N SER A 4 -6.74 6.67 24.11
CA SER A 4 -5.35 7.10 24.23
C SER A 4 -4.36 5.94 24.34
N SER A 5 -4.74 4.81 24.95
CA SER A 5 -3.88 3.63 25.02
C SER A 5 -3.83 2.89 23.68
N GLU A 6 -4.95 2.82 22.97
CA GLU A 6 -5.00 2.26 21.61
C GLU A 6 -4.12 3.06 20.64
N LEU A 7 -4.21 4.39 20.66
CA LEU A 7 -3.38 5.25 19.82
C LEU A 7 -1.88 5.05 20.11
N ALA A 8 -1.49 4.93 21.39
CA ALA A 8 -0.10 4.68 21.76
C ALA A 8 0.40 3.30 21.29
N LEU A 9 -0.45 2.26 21.32
CA LEU A 9 -0.11 0.94 20.80
C LEU A 9 0.10 0.98 19.27
N GLU A 10 -0.81 1.62 18.55
CA GLU A 10 -0.68 1.77 17.09
C GLU A 10 0.53 2.63 16.71
N GLN A 11 0.82 3.69 17.47
CA GLN A 11 2.03 4.49 17.28
C GLN A 11 3.30 3.65 17.46
N ALA A 12 3.38 2.85 18.53
CA ALA A 12 4.54 2.00 18.79
C ALA A 12 4.75 0.97 17.66
N HIS A 13 3.68 0.42 17.10
CA HIS A 13 3.76 -0.46 15.93
C HIS A 13 4.28 0.27 14.69
N VAL A 14 3.72 1.45 14.39
CA VAL A 14 4.15 2.28 13.25
C VAL A 14 5.61 2.70 13.38
N ASP A 15 6.06 3.08 14.58
CA ASP A 15 7.47 3.40 14.86
C ASP A 15 8.39 2.21 14.58
N ARG A 16 8.01 1.00 15.03
CA ARG A 16 8.76 -0.24 14.76
C ARG A 16 8.82 -0.52 13.26
N ALA A 17 7.72 -0.35 12.53
CA ALA A 17 7.68 -0.55 11.09
C ALA A 17 8.57 0.46 10.33
N TYR A 18 8.57 1.74 10.72
CA TYR A 18 9.44 2.75 10.13
C TYR A 18 10.91 2.52 10.45
N ALA A 19 11.25 2.15 11.69
CA ALA A 19 12.61 1.81 12.06
C ALA A 19 13.12 0.63 11.20
N ARG A 20 12.30 -0.42 11.08
CA ARG A 20 12.64 -1.58 10.26
C ARG A 20 12.78 -1.24 8.77
N LEU A 21 11.91 -0.40 8.24
CA LEU A 21 12.01 0.08 6.86
C LEU A 21 13.32 0.86 6.63
N ALA A 22 13.72 1.70 7.58
CA ALA A 22 14.98 2.45 7.50
C ALA A 22 16.19 1.50 7.48
N GLU A 23 16.22 0.48 8.34
CA GLU A 23 17.28 -0.54 8.33
C GLU A 23 17.34 -1.30 7.00
N LEU A 24 16.19 -1.69 6.44
CA LEU A 24 16.14 -2.40 5.16
C LEU A 24 16.67 -1.52 4.03
N ARG A 25 16.31 -0.23 3.99
CA ARG A 25 16.82 0.72 3.01
C ARG A 25 18.32 0.93 3.15
N GLU A 26 18.83 1.07 4.37
CA GLU A 26 20.27 1.21 4.63
C GLU A 26 21.05 -0.04 4.18
N LYS A 27 20.55 -1.23 4.48
CA LYS A 27 21.16 -2.50 4.02
C LYS A 27 21.23 -2.58 2.50
N VAL A 28 20.12 -2.25 1.81
CA VAL A 28 20.08 -2.24 0.34
C VAL A 28 21.03 -1.20 -0.25
N ASP A 29 21.11 -0.01 0.34
CA ASP A 29 22.04 1.04 -0.10
C ASP A 29 23.51 0.65 0.10
N THR A 30 23.85 0.03 1.24
CA THR A 30 25.20 -0.51 1.50
C THR A 30 25.56 -1.58 0.47
N TRP A 31 24.71 -2.59 0.25
CA TRP A 31 24.98 -3.64 -0.73
C TRP A 31 25.10 -3.10 -2.15
N ARG A 32 24.26 -2.11 -2.51
CA ARG A 32 24.34 -1.44 -3.80
C ARG A 32 25.68 -0.73 -3.99
N LYS A 33 26.18 -0.04 -2.97
CA LYS A 33 27.50 0.61 -2.98
C LYS A 33 28.63 -0.42 -3.10
N GLU A 34 28.56 -1.50 -2.34
CA GLU A 34 29.55 -2.58 -2.37
C GLU A 34 29.66 -3.21 -3.77
N VAL A 35 28.54 -3.53 -4.41
CA VAL A 35 28.52 -4.07 -5.79
C VAL A 35 29.11 -3.07 -6.79
N LEU A 36 28.81 -1.78 -6.65
CA LEU A 36 29.36 -0.74 -7.52
C LEU A 36 30.88 -0.55 -7.35
N LEU A 37 31.40 -0.80 -6.15
CA LEU A 37 32.84 -0.73 -5.85
C LEU A 37 33.62 -1.96 -6.37
N GLN A 38 32.95 -3.06 -6.69
CA GLN A 38 33.58 -4.22 -7.33
C GLN A 38 33.94 -3.89 -8.79
N GLY A 39 35.18 -3.46 -9.01
CA GLY A 39 35.75 -3.14 -10.31
C GLY A 39 36.68 -4.25 -10.86
N GLY A 40 36.76 -4.37 -12.19
CA GLY A 40 37.64 -5.31 -12.88
C GLY A 40 37.04 -6.71 -13.11
N GLY A 41 37.82 -7.61 -13.71
CA GLY A 41 37.40 -8.99 -13.98
C GLY A 41 36.94 -9.28 -15.41
N THR A 42 36.49 -10.52 -15.61
CA THR A 42 36.06 -11.03 -16.92
C THR A 42 34.73 -10.40 -17.37
N PHE A 43 34.30 -10.69 -18.60
CA PHE A 43 32.96 -10.32 -19.07
C PHE A 43 31.85 -10.91 -18.18
N ALA A 44 32.02 -12.15 -17.72
CA ALA A 44 31.06 -12.82 -16.83
C ALA A 44 30.89 -12.05 -15.50
N ASN A 45 31.99 -11.62 -14.87
CA ASN A 45 31.94 -10.85 -13.63
C ASN A 45 31.19 -9.51 -13.80
N ARG A 46 31.38 -8.83 -14.94
CA ARG A 46 30.66 -7.57 -15.23
C ARG A 46 29.16 -7.82 -15.42
N PHE A 47 28.79 -8.87 -16.14
CA PHE A 47 27.39 -9.24 -16.34
C PHE A 47 26.70 -9.60 -15.02
N GLU A 48 27.34 -10.40 -14.16
CA GLU A 48 26.81 -10.74 -12.84
C GLU A 48 26.63 -9.50 -11.96
N ARG A 49 27.62 -8.60 -11.95
CA ARG A 49 27.55 -7.32 -11.24
C ARG A 49 26.39 -6.46 -11.73
N ASP A 50 26.19 -6.35 -13.05
CA ASP A 50 25.12 -5.53 -13.61
C ASP A 50 23.75 -6.11 -13.20
N ARG A 51 23.57 -7.44 -13.24
CA ARG A 51 22.35 -8.08 -12.73
C ARG A 51 22.11 -7.83 -11.24
N LEU A 52 23.15 -7.88 -10.42
CA LEU A 52 23.05 -7.58 -8.99
C LEU A 52 22.69 -6.11 -8.75
N SER A 53 23.30 -5.20 -9.51
CA SER A 53 22.99 -3.77 -9.46
C SER A 53 21.51 -3.51 -9.78
N ASP A 54 20.99 -4.15 -10.84
CA ASP A 54 19.58 -4.02 -11.23
C ASP A 54 18.64 -4.62 -10.16
N ALA A 55 18.99 -5.77 -9.59
CA ALA A 55 18.22 -6.39 -8.51
C ALA A 55 18.16 -5.50 -7.26
N PHE A 56 19.28 -4.89 -6.86
CA PHE A 56 19.31 -3.96 -5.72
C PHE A 56 18.58 -2.64 -6.02
N ALA A 57 18.66 -2.14 -7.25
CA ALA A 57 17.91 -0.96 -7.66
C ALA A 57 16.39 -1.21 -7.61
N SER A 58 15.95 -2.36 -8.11
CA SER A 58 14.55 -2.77 -8.01
C SER A 58 14.11 -2.94 -6.54
N ARG A 59 14.93 -3.60 -5.71
CA ARG A 59 14.62 -3.77 -4.29
C ARG A 59 14.57 -2.44 -3.53
N ALA A 60 15.39 -1.46 -3.90
CA ALA A 60 15.32 -0.12 -3.33
C ALA A 60 14.00 0.57 -3.71
N GLY A 61 13.57 0.44 -4.96
CA GLY A 61 12.27 0.93 -5.43
C GLY A 61 11.09 0.28 -4.68
N ASP A 62 11.14 -1.04 -4.47
CA ASP A 62 10.12 -1.76 -3.70
C ASP A 62 9.99 -1.27 -2.24
N LEU A 63 10.99 -0.58 -1.70
CA LEU A 63 11.00 -0.02 -0.36
C LEU A 63 10.61 1.46 -0.31
N GLU A 64 10.33 2.10 -1.45
CA GLU A 64 9.93 3.52 -1.50
C GLU A 64 8.47 3.71 -1.10
N VAL A 65 8.23 4.63 -0.15
CA VAL A 65 6.88 4.97 0.34
C VAL A 65 6.42 6.31 -0.24
N GLY A 66 7.36 7.09 -0.83
CA GLY A 66 7.09 8.45 -1.29
C GLY A 66 6.82 9.42 -0.14
N GLY A 67 5.98 10.43 -0.40
CA GLY A 67 5.61 11.46 0.59
C GLY A 67 4.43 11.08 1.50
N GLU A 68 3.95 9.85 1.40
CA GLU A 68 2.76 9.37 2.11
C GLU A 68 3.15 8.58 3.38
N ALA A 69 2.16 8.27 4.21
CA ALA A 69 2.37 7.41 5.38
C ALA A 69 2.55 5.93 4.96
N LEU A 70 3.41 5.21 5.68
CA LEU A 70 3.67 3.78 5.47
C LEU A 70 2.43 2.94 5.75
N CYS A 71 1.84 3.10 6.94
CA CYS A 71 0.67 2.37 7.38
C CYS A 71 -0.58 3.24 7.27
N PHE A 72 -1.71 2.64 6.88
CA PHE A 72 -3.00 3.33 6.81
C PHE A 72 -4.15 2.51 7.39
N GLY A 73 -3.93 1.24 7.75
CA GLY A 73 -5.00 0.41 8.28
C GLY A 73 -4.51 -0.82 9.01
N ARG A 74 -5.45 -1.50 9.65
CA ARG A 74 -5.27 -2.78 10.33
C ARG A 74 -6.52 -3.63 10.16
N LEU A 75 -6.33 -4.94 10.03
CA LEU A 75 -7.38 -5.94 10.09
C LEU A 75 -7.17 -6.83 11.30
N ASP A 76 -8.24 -7.09 12.04
CA ASP A 76 -8.31 -8.15 13.04
C ASP A 76 -9.20 -9.26 12.49
N LEU A 77 -8.67 -10.48 12.43
CA LEU A 77 -9.34 -11.63 11.86
C LEU A 77 -9.96 -12.54 12.93
N VAL A 78 -10.92 -13.38 12.50
CA VAL A 78 -11.63 -14.34 13.36
C VAL A 78 -10.72 -15.39 13.99
N ASP A 79 -9.56 -15.67 13.39
CA ASP A 79 -8.56 -16.62 13.90
C ASP A 79 -7.61 -16.01 14.94
N GLY A 80 -7.82 -14.72 15.29
CA GLY A 80 -7.00 -13.97 16.23
C GLY A 80 -5.77 -13.31 15.59
N ASN A 81 -5.52 -13.53 14.30
CA ASN A 81 -4.43 -12.86 13.61
C ASN A 81 -4.77 -11.40 13.33
N THR A 82 -3.73 -10.55 13.34
CA THR A 82 -3.86 -9.13 13.06
C THR A 82 -2.85 -8.72 12.01
N PHE A 83 -3.28 -7.95 11.01
CA PHE A 83 -2.40 -7.47 9.95
C PHE A 83 -2.50 -5.96 9.84
N HIS A 84 -1.36 -5.28 9.90
CA HIS A 84 -1.28 -3.88 9.51
C HIS A 84 -1.07 -3.77 8.01
N LEU A 85 -1.83 -2.88 7.38
CA LEU A 85 -1.78 -2.62 5.96
C LEU A 85 -1.03 -1.32 5.68
N GLY A 86 -0.25 -1.36 4.62
CA GLY A 86 0.55 -0.24 4.20
C GLY A 86 0.93 -0.28 2.72
N ARG A 87 1.77 0.68 2.35
CA ARG A 87 2.15 0.92 0.95
C ARG A 87 3.24 -0.03 0.44
N VAL A 88 4.05 -0.51 1.37
CA VAL A 88 5.21 -1.34 1.13
C VAL A 88 5.19 -2.45 2.15
N SER A 89 5.57 -3.66 1.74
CA SER A 89 5.74 -4.78 2.66
C SER A 89 6.96 -4.57 3.54
N VAL A 90 6.76 -4.67 4.86
CA VAL A 90 7.85 -4.62 5.85
C VAL A 90 7.74 -5.87 6.71
N ALA A 91 8.83 -6.62 6.82
CA ALA A 91 8.93 -7.77 7.71
C ALA A 91 9.99 -7.49 8.78
N ASP A 92 9.83 -8.09 9.95
CA ASP A 92 10.80 -7.98 11.03
C ASP A 92 12.06 -8.83 10.77
N GLU A 93 12.79 -9.19 11.82
CA GLU A 93 14.03 -9.96 11.72
C GLU A 93 13.78 -11.46 11.53
N ASP A 94 12.69 -11.96 12.08
CA ASP A 94 12.28 -13.37 12.00
C ASP A 94 11.52 -13.66 10.69
N GLY A 95 11.12 -12.59 9.98
CA GLY A 95 10.40 -12.66 8.71
C GLY A 95 8.88 -12.50 8.87
N ASP A 96 8.42 -12.19 10.08
CA ASP A 96 7.02 -11.94 10.35
C ASP A 96 6.59 -10.59 9.76
N PRO A 97 5.42 -10.50 9.12
CA PRO A 97 4.96 -9.28 8.48
C PRO A 97 4.60 -8.21 9.53
N LEU A 98 5.34 -7.10 9.54
CA LEU A 98 4.97 -5.88 10.27
C LEU A 98 3.97 -5.03 9.49
N VAL A 99 4.11 -5.01 8.15
CA VAL A 99 3.23 -4.28 7.23
C VAL A 99 3.01 -5.15 6.00
N VAL A 100 1.74 -5.38 5.68
CA VAL A 100 1.30 -6.05 4.45
C VAL A 100 1.03 -4.99 3.39
N ASP A 101 1.62 -5.15 2.21
CA ASP A 101 1.38 -4.27 1.07
C ASP A 101 -0.08 -4.35 0.63
N TRP A 102 -0.70 -3.19 0.39
CA TRP A 102 -2.08 -3.08 -0.08
C TRP A 102 -2.36 -3.89 -1.34
N ARG A 103 -1.35 -4.13 -2.19
CA ARG A 103 -1.47 -4.91 -3.43
C ARG A 103 -1.54 -6.41 -3.18
N ALA A 104 -1.13 -6.88 -2.00
CA ALA A 104 -1.18 -8.29 -1.65
C ALA A 104 -2.63 -8.84 -1.70
N PRO A 105 -2.84 -10.12 -2.04
CA PRO A 105 -4.17 -10.74 -2.01
C PRO A 105 -4.80 -10.69 -0.61
N ALA A 106 -4.00 -10.85 0.46
CA ALA A 106 -4.45 -10.77 1.84
C ALA A 106 -5.03 -9.39 2.22
N ALA A 107 -4.61 -8.32 1.52
CA ALA A 107 -5.13 -6.97 1.73
C ALA A 107 -6.51 -6.73 1.08
N ALA A 108 -6.98 -7.61 0.20
CA ALA A 108 -8.25 -7.42 -0.50
C ALA A 108 -9.45 -7.32 0.47
N ALA A 109 -9.40 -8.05 1.58
CA ALA A 109 -10.45 -8.02 2.61
C ALA A 109 -10.61 -6.61 3.23
N PHE A 110 -9.54 -5.81 3.32
CA PHE A 110 -9.64 -4.44 3.83
C PHE A 110 -10.59 -3.57 3.00
N TYR A 111 -10.61 -3.78 1.69
CA TYR A 111 -11.45 -3.03 0.76
C TYR A 111 -12.82 -3.64 0.55
N ARG A 112 -12.90 -4.98 0.53
CA ARG A 112 -14.12 -5.71 0.12
C ARG A 112 -14.99 -6.18 1.27
N ALA A 113 -14.42 -6.37 2.46
CA ALA A 113 -15.18 -6.87 3.58
C ALA A 113 -16.29 -5.88 3.96
N THR A 114 -17.48 -6.42 4.20
CA THR A 114 -18.66 -5.70 4.64
C THR A 114 -19.31 -6.46 5.79
N PRO A 115 -20.21 -5.85 6.58
CA PRO A 115 -20.93 -6.58 7.62
C PRO A 115 -21.77 -7.76 7.11
N LEU A 116 -22.17 -7.75 5.83
CA LEU A 116 -22.89 -8.85 5.20
C LEU A 116 -21.96 -9.95 4.68
N GLU A 117 -20.75 -9.57 4.27
CA GLU A 117 -19.71 -10.47 3.79
C GLU A 117 -18.37 -10.09 4.44
N PRO A 118 -18.09 -10.53 5.69
CA PRO A 118 -16.94 -10.05 6.46
C PRO A 118 -15.59 -10.57 5.97
N LEU A 119 -15.58 -11.61 5.12
CA LEU A 119 -14.35 -12.23 4.58
C LEU A 119 -13.34 -12.63 5.67
N GLY A 120 -13.84 -13.07 6.84
CA GLY A 120 -13.02 -13.46 7.99
C GLY A 120 -12.47 -12.28 8.81
N VAL A 121 -12.84 -11.04 8.48
CA VAL A 121 -12.48 -9.84 9.23
C VAL A 121 -13.51 -9.60 10.33
N VAL A 122 -13.05 -9.51 11.57
CA VAL A 122 -13.86 -9.06 12.71
C VAL A 122 -13.90 -7.54 12.74
N ARG A 123 -12.73 -6.90 12.70
CA ARG A 123 -12.59 -5.44 12.79
C ARG A 123 -11.63 -4.93 11.72
N ARG A 124 -12.04 -3.85 11.05
CA ARG A 124 -11.18 -3.04 10.19
C ARG A 124 -10.92 -1.71 10.90
N ARG A 125 -9.65 -1.40 11.14
CA ARG A 125 -9.21 -0.14 11.72
C ARG A 125 -8.54 0.71 10.65
N HIS A 126 -8.97 1.96 10.49
CA HIS A 126 -8.28 2.96 9.69
C HIS A 126 -7.33 3.76 10.58
N LEU A 127 -6.10 3.94 10.08
CA LEU A 127 -5.05 4.71 10.74
C LEU A 127 -4.88 6.03 9.99
N LEU A 128 -5.22 7.14 10.63
CA LEU A 128 -4.90 8.46 10.12
C LEU A 128 -3.46 8.79 10.49
N CYS A 129 -2.56 8.65 9.53
CA CYS A 129 -1.14 8.93 9.73
C CYS A 129 -0.72 10.23 9.03
N ARG A 130 0.19 10.98 9.67
CA ARG A 130 0.94 12.09 9.07
C ARG A 130 2.43 11.74 9.09
N GLY A 131 2.90 11.11 8.01
CA GLY A 131 4.21 10.47 8.02
C GLY A 131 4.23 9.35 9.08
N PRO A 132 5.18 9.34 10.03
CA PRO A 132 5.25 8.33 11.09
C PRO A 132 4.26 8.57 12.25
N GLU A 133 3.61 9.73 12.34
CA GLU A 133 2.72 10.06 13.45
C GLU A 133 1.28 9.52 13.20
N VAL A 134 0.75 8.73 14.13
CA VAL A 134 -0.64 8.27 14.15
C VAL A 134 -1.49 9.33 14.87
N VAL A 135 -2.30 10.04 14.09
CA VAL A 135 -3.09 11.19 14.55
C VAL A 135 -4.47 10.75 15.05
N ALA A 136 -5.09 9.78 14.39
CA ALA A 136 -6.41 9.28 14.75
C ALA A 136 -6.63 7.83 14.32
N LEU A 137 -7.60 7.20 14.96
CA LEU A 137 -8.07 5.85 14.68
C LEU A 137 -9.58 5.88 14.45
N ASP A 138 -10.04 5.06 13.51
CA ASP A 138 -11.44 4.84 13.15
C ASP A 138 -11.67 3.33 13.00
N ASP A 139 -12.68 2.76 13.67
CA ASP A 139 -12.91 1.32 13.73
C ASP A 139 -14.25 0.94 13.09
N ASP A 140 -14.21 0.03 12.13
CA ASP A 140 -15.35 -0.65 11.53
C ASP A 140 -15.45 -2.08 12.06
N LEU A 141 -16.52 -2.38 12.79
CA LEU A 141 -16.84 -3.74 13.20
C LEU A 141 -17.65 -4.42 12.09
N LEU A 142 -17.08 -5.48 11.52
CA LEU A 142 -17.63 -6.20 10.36
C LEU A 142 -18.25 -7.55 10.75
N ASP A 143 -17.81 -8.15 11.85
CA ASP A 143 -18.47 -9.32 12.42
C ASP A 143 -19.05 -8.98 13.80
N LEU A 144 -20.37 -8.83 13.85
CA LEU A 144 -21.13 -8.51 15.07
C LEU A 144 -21.38 -9.74 15.95
N ASP A 145 -21.27 -10.94 15.38
CA ASP A 145 -21.56 -12.21 16.04
C ASP A 145 -20.28 -12.88 16.59
N ALA A 146 -19.10 -12.34 16.28
CA ALA A 146 -17.83 -12.80 16.83
C ALA A 146 -17.76 -12.56 18.36
N ASP A 147 -17.41 -13.60 19.11
CA ASP A 147 -17.21 -13.52 20.58
C ASP A 147 -16.16 -12.44 20.92
N GLY A 148 -16.59 -11.38 21.60
CA GLY A 148 -15.76 -10.20 21.93
C GLY A 148 -16.17 -8.90 21.23
N ALA A 149 -17.18 -8.93 20.35
CA ALA A 149 -17.69 -7.80 19.58
C ALA A 149 -18.38 -6.67 20.39
N VAL A 150 -18.52 -6.81 21.72
CA VAL A 150 -19.35 -5.89 22.52
C VAL A 150 -18.62 -5.38 23.76
N GLU A 151 -17.76 -4.36 23.57
CA GLU A 151 -17.53 -3.30 24.57
C GLU A 151 -16.94 -2.04 23.91
N GLY A 152 -17.81 -1.11 23.49
CA GLY A 152 -17.45 0.30 23.28
C GLY A 152 -17.14 0.77 21.85
N LEU A 153 -17.46 0.01 20.80
CA LEU A 153 -17.22 0.41 19.41
C LEU A 153 -18.50 1.00 18.79
N GLU A 154 -18.54 2.33 18.65
CA GLU A 154 -19.54 3.00 17.82
C GLU A 154 -19.26 2.67 16.34
N LEU A 155 -20.31 2.35 15.57
CA LEU A 155 -20.24 2.26 14.10
C LEU A 155 -19.79 3.63 13.55
N VAL A 156 -18.51 3.79 13.24
CA VAL A 156 -18.01 5.01 12.61
C VAL A 156 -17.03 4.61 11.50
N GLY A 157 -17.58 4.34 10.31
CA GLY A 157 -16.79 4.18 9.07
C GLY A 157 -16.80 5.43 8.17
N GLU A 158 -17.53 6.48 8.58
CA GLU A 158 -17.74 7.68 7.77
C GLU A 158 -16.68 8.76 8.03
N ALA A 159 -15.93 8.69 9.15
CA ALA A 159 -15.02 9.76 9.56
C ALA A 159 -13.73 9.79 8.73
N ALA A 160 -13.11 8.64 8.44
CA ALA A 160 -11.92 8.56 7.58
C ALA A 160 -12.19 9.07 6.14
N LEU A 161 -13.37 8.75 5.59
CA LEU A 161 -13.79 9.24 4.28
C LEU A 161 -14.05 10.77 4.31
N LEU A 162 -14.77 11.27 5.31
CA LEU A 162 -15.09 12.69 5.43
C LEU A 162 -13.83 13.56 5.63
N GLU A 163 -12.84 13.07 6.38
CA GLU A 163 -11.58 13.79 6.56
C GLU A 163 -10.70 13.75 5.31
N ALA A 164 -10.66 12.62 4.59
CA ALA A 164 -10.00 12.53 3.29
C ALA A 164 -10.63 13.47 2.24
N LEU A 165 -11.96 13.62 2.26
CA LEU A 165 -12.69 14.61 1.45
C LEU A 165 -12.38 16.06 1.87
N GLY A 166 -12.06 16.28 3.16
CA GLY A 166 -11.69 17.57 3.73
C GLY A 166 -10.25 18.03 3.44
N ARG A 167 -9.36 17.12 3.01
CA ARG A 167 -7.99 17.49 2.60
C ARG A 167 -8.04 18.42 1.39
N ARG A 168 -7.46 19.62 1.52
CA ARG A 168 -7.34 20.59 0.42
C ARG A 168 -6.71 19.91 -0.79
N ARG A 169 -7.40 19.93 -1.93
CA ARG A 169 -6.86 19.49 -3.22
C ARG A 169 -5.67 20.39 -3.57
N THR A 170 -4.46 19.87 -3.39
CA THR A 170 -3.20 20.60 -3.60
C THR A 170 -2.81 20.76 -5.08
N GLY A 171 -3.71 20.42 -6.01
CA GLY A 171 -3.42 20.37 -7.45
C GLY A 171 -2.57 19.16 -7.86
N ARG A 172 -2.20 18.29 -6.91
CA ARG A 172 -1.64 16.95 -7.15
C ARG A 172 -2.74 15.91 -6.93
N MET A 173 -2.74 14.84 -7.72
CA MET A 173 -3.62 13.69 -7.54
C MET A 173 -3.42 13.13 -6.14
N SER A 174 -4.51 13.05 -5.39
CA SER A 174 -4.52 12.43 -4.07
C SER A 174 -4.32 10.94 -4.23
N ASP A 175 -3.41 10.40 -3.44
CA ASP A 175 -3.35 8.98 -3.22
C ASP A 175 -4.66 8.49 -2.58
N ILE A 176 -5.25 7.43 -3.16
CA ILE A 176 -6.56 6.92 -2.73
C ILE A 176 -6.45 5.59 -1.98
N VAL A 177 -5.25 5.01 -1.79
CA VAL A 177 -5.09 3.65 -1.26
C VAL A 177 -5.84 3.42 0.05
N ALA A 178 -5.85 4.40 0.96
CA ALA A 178 -6.56 4.30 2.23
C ALA A 178 -8.10 4.44 2.12
N THR A 179 -8.60 4.90 0.97
CA THR A 179 -10.01 5.25 0.73
C THR A 179 -10.62 4.57 -0.50
N ILE A 180 -9.91 3.61 -1.12
CA ILE A 180 -10.44 2.81 -2.23
C ILE A 180 -11.75 2.16 -1.77
N GLN A 181 -12.81 2.41 -2.54
CA GLN A 181 -14.13 1.82 -2.29
C GLN A 181 -14.24 0.44 -2.95
N VAL A 182 -15.22 -0.38 -2.54
CA VAL A 182 -15.43 -1.75 -3.07
C VAL A 182 -15.44 -1.79 -4.60
N ASP A 183 -16.27 -0.96 -5.26
CA ASP A 183 -16.36 -0.92 -6.73
C ASP A 183 -15.04 -0.48 -7.40
N GLN A 184 -14.30 0.40 -6.74
CA GLN A 184 -12.99 0.83 -7.20
C GLN A 184 -11.96 -0.29 -7.06
N ASP A 185 -11.97 -1.03 -5.94
CA ASP A 185 -11.09 -2.18 -5.74
C ASP A 185 -11.36 -3.28 -6.77
N HIS A 186 -12.63 -3.54 -7.12
CA HIS A 186 -12.98 -4.45 -8.20
C HIS A 186 -12.34 -4.02 -9.53
N ALA A 187 -12.40 -2.72 -9.87
CA ALA A 187 -11.75 -2.20 -11.07
C ALA A 187 -10.21 -2.26 -10.98
N VAL A 188 -9.63 -1.95 -9.82
CA VAL A 188 -8.17 -2.00 -9.57
C VAL A 188 -7.64 -3.42 -9.72
N ARG A 189 -8.32 -4.41 -9.12
CA ARG A 189 -7.88 -5.81 -9.07
C ARG A 189 -8.46 -6.70 -10.17
N ALA A 190 -9.24 -6.15 -11.12
CA ALA A 190 -9.75 -6.96 -12.23
C ALA A 190 -8.58 -7.64 -12.99
N PRO A 191 -8.74 -8.86 -13.52
CA PRO A 191 -7.65 -9.60 -14.17
C PRO A 191 -6.96 -8.81 -15.29
N LEU A 192 -5.70 -9.15 -15.58
CA LEU A 192 -4.96 -8.54 -16.69
C LEU A 192 -5.63 -8.80 -18.04
N ALA A 193 -6.17 -10.00 -18.23
CA ALA A 193 -6.80 -10.41 -19.47
C ALA A 193 -8.13 -9.67 -19.71
N GLY A 194 -8.30 -9.12 -20.92
CA GLY A 194 -9.53 -8.48 -21.37
C GLY A 194 -9.49 -6.96 -21.34
N VAL A 195 -10.68 -6.34 -21.39
CA VAL A 195 -10.85 -4.89 -21.42
C VAL A 195 -11.68 -4.48 -20.20
N VAL A 196 -11.17 -3.51 -19.45
CA VAL A 196 -11.88 -2.91 -18.31
C VAL A 196 -12.17 -1.45 -18.65
N VAL A 197 -13.45 -1.09 -18.59
CA VAL A 197 -13.90 0.29 -18.79
C VAL A 197 -14.31 0.86 -17.44
N VAL A 198 -13.67 1.96 -17.02
CA VAL A 198 -13.99 2.65 -15.77
C VAL A 198 -14.78 3.92 -16.09
N GLU A 199 -16.09 3.85 -15.91
CA GLU A 199 -17.01 4.98 -16.13
C GLU A 199 -17.42 5.64 -14.81
N GLY A 200 -17.80 6.91 -14.87
CA GLY A 200 -18.24 7.66 -13.68
C GLY A 200 -18.25 9.17 -13.89
N GLY A 201 -18.93 9.89 -13.01
CA GLY A 201 -19.07 11.35 -13.07
C GLY A 201 -17.76 12.13 -12.90
N PRO A 202 -17.74 13.44 -13.18
CA PRO A 202 -16.59 14.30 -12.88
C PRO A 202 -16.17 14.19 -11.41
N GLY A 203 -14.86 14.05 -11.16
CA GLY A 203 -14.33 14.03 -9.79
C GLY A 203 -14.41 12.69 -9.04
N THR A 204 -14.93 11.61 -9.65
CA THR A 204 -15.05 10.28 -9.01
C THR A 204 -13.75 9.46 -8.95
N GLY A 205 -12.60 10.08 -9.17
CA GLY A 205 -11.30 9.40 -9.01
C GLY A 205 -10.91 8.41 -10.11
N LYS A 206 -11.58 8.37 -11.28
CA LYS A 206 -11.29 7.40 -12.37
C LYS A 206 -9.81 7.30 -12.76
N THR A 207 -9.13 8.44 -12.89
CA THR A 207 -7.69 8.45 -13.21
C THR A 207 -6.88 7.81 -12.09
N ALA A 208 -7.22 8.08 -10.83
CA ALA A 208 -6.56 7.43 -9.70
C ALA A 208 -6.81 5.91 -9.73
N VAL A 209 -8.05 5.46 -9.94
CA VAL A 209 -8.39 4.04 -10.09
C VAL A 209 -7.56 3.37 -11.20
N ALA A 210 -7.46 4.00 -12.39
CA ALA A 210 -6.69 3.46 -13.50
C ALA A 210 -5.18 3.33 -13.18
N LEU A 211 -4.62 4.27 -12.43
CA LEU A 211 -3.21 4.23 -12.05
C LEU A 211 -2.92 3.25 -10.93
N HIS A 212 -3.82 3.14 -9.94
CA HIS A 212 -3.73 2.12 -8.90
C HIS A 212 -3.90 0.72 -9.51
N ARG A 213 -4.76 0.56 -10.53
CA ARG A 213 -4.83 -0.66 -11.34
C ARG A 213 -3.48 -1.00 -11.96
N ALA A 214 -2.82 -0.04 -12.60
CA ALA A 214 -1.52 -0.28 -13.20
C ALA A 214 -0.47 -0.70 -12.15
N ALA A 215 -0.41 -0.02 -11.00
CA ALA A 215 0.48 -0.38 -9.89
C ALA A 215 0.17 -1.77 -9.31
N TYR A 216 -1.12 -2.13 -9.17
CA TYR A 216 -1.53 -3.47 -8.77
C TYR A 216 -1.10 -4.54 -9.78
N LEU A 217 -1.28 -4.30 -11.09
CA LEU A 217 -0.87 -5.24 -12.11
C LEU A 217 0.66 -5.41 -12.16
N LEU A 218 1.43 -4.34 -12.01
CA LEU A 218 2.91 -4.42 -11.90
C LEU A 218 3.36 -5.29 -10.72
N TYR A 219 2.57 -5.30 -9.64
CA TYR A 219 2.81 -6.18 -8.49
C TYR A 219 2.37 -7.62 -8.76
N ALA A 220 1.12 -7.82 -9.18
CA ALA A 220 0.49 -9.12 -9.31
C ALA A 220 1.04 -9.93 -10.51
N GLU A 221 1.38 -9.26 -11.60
CA GLU A 221 1.83 -9.83 -12.87
C GLU A 221 3.28 -9.45 -13.18
N ARG A 222 4.10 -9.25 -12.14
CA ARG A 222 5.47 -8.73 -12.21
C ARG A 222 6.32 -9.44 -13.27
N VAL A 223 6.31 -10.77 -13.28
CA VAL A 223 7.11 -11.58 -14.22
C VAL A 223 6.77 -11.27 -15.68
N LEU A 224 5.49 -11.04 -15.99
CA LEU A 224 5.03 -10.79 -17.36
C LEU A 224 5.24 -9.33 -17.77
N LEU A 225 5.02 -8.39 -16.84
CA LEU A 225 5.11 -6.96 -17.13
C LEU A 225 6.53 -6.38 -17.02
N GLU A 226 7.47 -7.07 -16.36
CA GLU A 226 8.89 -6.70 -16.39
C GLU A 226 9.45 -6.71 -17.82
N GLU A 227 9.00 -7.62 -18.68
CA GLU A 227 9.45 -7.71 -20.08
C GLU A 227 8.62 -6.84 -21.04
N GLN A 228 7.30 -6.72 -20.80
CA GLN A 228 6.36 -6.08 -21.73
C GLN A 228 6.09 -4.61 -21.43
N GLY A 229 6.28 -4.19 -20.18
CA GLY A 229 6.00 -2.82 -19.70
C GLY A 229 4.51 -2.46 -19.73
N ILE A 230 4.22 -1.20 -19.38
CA ILE A 230 2.88 -0.60 -19.43
C ILE A 230 2.92 0.65 -20.31
N LEU A 231 2.00 0.73 -21.28
CA LEU A 231 1.80 1.92 -22.11
C LEU A 231 0.66 2.77 -21.54
N VAL A 232 0.98 3.98 -21.09
CA VAL A 232 -0.01 4.99 -20.72
C VAL A 232 -0.18 6.01 -21.85
N VAL A 233 -1.39 6.10 -22.39
CA VAL A 233 -1.78 7.13 -23.36
C VAL A 233 -2.62 8.18 -22.65
N GLY A 234 -2.20 9.44 -22.75
CA GLY A 234 -2.85 10.56 -22.09
C GLY A 234 -3.16 11.71 -23.04
N PRO A 235 -4.01 12.66 -22.61
CA PRO A 235 -4.46 13.77 -23.45
C PRO A 235 -3.37 14.82 -23.73
N SER A 236 -2.27 14.82 -22.96
CA SER A 236 -1.17 15.77 -23.16
C SER A 236 0.16 15.24 -22.60
N PRO A 237 1.31 15.77 -23.09
CA PRO A 237 2.62 15.43 -22.53
C PRO A 237 2.77 15.80 -21.05
N ALA A 238 2.11 16.88 -20.59
CA ALA A 238 2.14 17.28 -19.19
C ALA A 238 1.45 16.23 -18.30
N PHE A 239 0.31 15.70 -18.75
CA PHE A 239 -0.36 14.59 -18.08
C PHE A 239 0.52 13.33 -18.05
N CYS A 240 1.13 12.93 -19.16
CA CYS A 240 1.97 11.73 -19.18
C CYS A 240 3.20 11.86 -18.26
N ARG A 241 3.85 13.03 -18.23
CA ARG A 241 4.95 13.30 -17.29
C ARG A 241 4.51 13.26 -15.83
N TYR A 242 3.30 13.74 -15.56
CA TYR A 242 2.72 13.67 -14.22
C TYR A 242 2.50 12.21 -13.81
N VAL A 243 1.90 11.40 -14.69
CA VAL A 243 1.67 9.97 -14.44
C VAL A 243 2.98 9.22 -14.21
N SER A 244 4.02 9.48 -15.00
CA SER A 244 5.32 8.82 -14.85
C SER A 244 6.01 9.12 -13.52
N GLN A 245 5.66 10.21 -12.84
CA GLN A 245 6.17 10.53 -11.51
C GLN A 245 5.40 9.83 -10.40
N VAL A 246 4.12 9.52 -10.63
CA VAL A 246 3.23 8.96 -9.60
C VAL A 246 3.24 7.43 -9.61
N LEU A 247 3.27 6.78 -10.77
CA LEU A 247 3.28 5.32 -10.84
C LEU A 247 4.41 4.68 -10.02
N PRO A 248 5.68 5.13 -10.10
CA PRO A 248 6.76 4.58 -9.27
C PRO A 248 6.58 4.81 -7.77
N SER A 249 5.77 5.78 -7.38
CA SER A 249 5.46 6.04 -5.96
C SER A 249 4.24 5.27 -5.45
N LEU A 250 3.48 4.64 -6.35
CA LEU A 250 2.34 3.77 -6.01
C LEU A 250 2.73 2.29 -5.94
N GLY A 251 4.02 1.99 -6.18
CA GLY A 251 4.58 0.64 -6.27
C GLY A 251 5.38 0.48 -7.54
#